data_AF-A0A366ZW17-F1
#
_entry.id   AF-A0A366ZW17-F1
#
_cell.length_a   1.000
_cell.length_b   1.000
_cell.length_c   1.000
_cell.angle_alpha   90.00
_cell.angle_beta   90.00
_cell.angle_gamma   90.00
#
_symmetry.space_group_name_H-M   'P 1'
#
loop_
_entity.id
_entity.type
_entity.pdbx_description
1 polymer ?
#
loop_
_entity_poly.entity_id
_entity_poly.type
_entity_poly.pdbx_seq_one_letter_code
_entity_poly.pdbx_strand_id
1 'polypeptide(L)'
;MLERAALLDAAGQGRSAALDRFTAVQQDAEESAASADGALAEAADVEREAAAALASAQEAQAEARQASAAFQTRQADLRSRLESARAEIVDLQREQAASRAARPAPAPAPEPAPAPPEPRPSVAAAPAPAPAPAAPAPVPVSRRDWDAVAQCESGGNWSINTGNGYYGGLQFSAGTWTGHGGGAYAPRADLATREEQIAVAERVLATQGKGAWPTCGRNL
;
A
#
# COMPACT_ATOMS: atom_id res chain seq x y z
N MET A 1 -3.33 -1.82 95.44
CA MET A 1 -3.17 -0.50 94.76
C MET A 1 -2.33 -0.59 93.49
N LEU A 2 -1.20 -1.32 93.49
CA LEU A 2 -0.31 -1.45 92.31
C LEU A 2 -0.95 -2.13 91.08
N GLU A 3 -1.72 -3.22 91.25
CA GLU A 3 -2.33 -3.94 90.11
C GLU A 3 -3.38 -3.11 89.34
N ARG A 4 -4.14 -2.26 90.05
CA ARG A 4 -5.15 -1.39 89.42
C ARG A 4 -4.51 -0.29 88.57
N ALA A 5 -3.33 0.20 88.97
CA ALA A 5 -2.59 1.20 88.20
C ALA A 5 -2.03 0.60 86.89
N ALA A 6 -1.50 -0.62 86.94
CA ALA A 6 -0.99 -1.32 85.77
C ALA A 6 -2.08 -1.61 84.72
N LEU A 7 -3.28 -1.98 85.16
CA LEU A 7 -4.43 -2.20 84.26
C LEU A 7 -4.90 -0.91 83.56
N LEU A 8 -4.90 0.22 84.28
CA LEU A 8 -5.26 1.52 83.70
C LEU A 8 -4.20 2.01 82.71
N ASP A 9 -2.93 1.77 82.99
CA ASP A 9 -1.82 2.08 82.09
C ASP A 9 -1.87 1.24 80.80
N ALA A 10 -2.08 -0.08 80.92
CA ALA A 10 -2.27 -0.96 79.78
C ALA A 10 -3.49 -0.58 78.92
N ALA A 11 -4.61 -0.20 79.57
CA ALA A 11 -5.79 0.29 78.87
C ALA A 11 -5.56 1.65 78.18
N GLY A 12 -4.74 2.52 78.78
CA GLY A 12 -4.30 3.79 78.20
C GLY A 12 -3.43 3.58 76.96
N GLN A 13 -2.40 2.73 77.05
CA GLN A 13 -1.52 2.38 75.95
C GLN A 13 -2.28 1.74 74.78
N GLY A 14 -3.21 0.82 75.08
CA GLY A 14 -4.06 0.21 74.06
C GLY A 14 -4.95 1.21 73.32
N ARG A 15 -5.46 2.23 74.02
CA ARG A 15 -6.24 3.32 73.41
C ARG A 15 -5.38 4.20 72.52
N SER A 16 -4.17 4.59 72.97
CA SER A 16 -3.24 5.36 72.15
C SER A 16 -2.85 4.62 70.88
N ALA A 17 -2.48 3.34 70.97
CA ALA A 17 -2.15 2.52 69.81
C ALA A 17 -3.34 2.31 68.84
N ALA A 18 -4.58 2.33 69.34
CA ALA A 18 -5.76 2.29 68.48
C ALA A 18 -5.97 3.63 67.74
N LEU A 19 -5.74 4.77 68.41
CA LEU A 19 -5.83 6.09 67.80
C LEU A 19 -4.72 6.31 66.75
N ASP A 20 -3.48 5.92 67.06
CA ASP A 20 -2.36 6.03 66.11
C ASP A 20 -2.62 5.23 64.84
N ARG A 21 -3.13 3.99 64.98
CA ARG A 21 -3.53 3.16 63.83
C ARG A 21 -4.69 3.76 63.06
N PHE A 22 -5.68 4.33 63.75
CA PHE A 22 -6.79 5.00 63.07
C PHE A 22 -6.30 6.20 62.27
N THR A 23 -5.44 7.05 62.84
CA THR A 23 -4.85 8.19 62.12
C THR A 23 -4.00 7.75 60.93
N ALA A 24 -3.20 6.70 61.06
CA ALA A 24 -2.42 6.15 59.95
C ALA A 24 -3.34 5.66 58.81
N VAL A 25 -4.39 4.88 59.13
CA VAL A 25 -5.36 4.42 58.13
C VAL A 25 -6.08 5.59 57.43
N GLN A 26 -6.37 6.67 58.15
CA GLN A 26 -6.98 7.87 57.56
C GLN A 26 -6.01 8.58 56.60
N GLN A 27 -4.73 8.71 56.97
CA GLN A 27 -3.71 9.29 56.08
C GLN A 27 -3.50 8.44 54.83
N ASP A 28 -3.40 7.12 54.99
CA ASP A 28 -3.26 6.19 53.86
C ASP A 28 -4.49 6.27 52.91
N ALA A 29 -5.69 6.46 53.46
CA ALA A 29 -6.91 6.63 52.68
C ALA A 29 -6.92 7.95 51.88
N GLU A 30 -6.45 9.05 52.47
CA GLU A 30 -6.31 10.34 51.79
C GLU A 30 -5.27 10.30 50.67
N GLU A 31 -4.12 9.65 50.90
CA GLU A 31 -3.09 9.45 49.87
C GLU A 31 -3.61 8.57 48.72
N SER A 32 -4.34 7.50 49.05
CA SER A 32 -4.97 6.63 48.06
C SER A 32 -6.02 7.38 47.22
N ALA A 33 -6.80 8.27 47.86
CA ALA A 33 -7.76 9.11 47.16
C ALA A 33 -7.06 10.10 46.21
N ALA A 34 -5.98 10.76 46.66
CA ALA A 34 -5.21 11.65 45.81
C ALA A 34 -4.55 10.93 44.62
N SER A 35 -4.06 9.71 44.82
CA SER A 35 -3.54 8.87 43.73
C SER A 35 -4.63 8.48 42.73
N ALA A 36 -5.84 8.16 43.21
CA ALA A 36 -6.99 7.86 42.34
C ALA A 36 -7.42 9.08 41.53
N ASP A 37 -7.46 10.27 42.12
CA ASP A 37 -7.75 11.52 41.42
C ASP A 37 -6.69 11.84 40.36
N GLY A 38 -5.41 11.61 40.67
CA GLY A 38 -4.31 11.73 39.71
C GLY A 38 -4.47 10.78 38.51
N ALA A 39 -4.80 9.51 38.77
CA ALA A 39 -5.04 8.53 37.72
C ALA A 39 -6.25 8.88 36.84
N LEU A 40 -7.31 9.46 37.41
CA LEU A 40 -8.47 9.93 36.65
C LEU A 40 -8.12 11.15 35.78
N ALA A 41 -7.28 12.06 36.27
CA ALA A 41 -6.79 13.19 35.49
C ALA A 41 -5.94 12.73 34.30
N GLU A 42 -5.01 11.80 34.53
CA GLU A 42 -4.20 11.18 33.46
C GLU A 42 -5.09 10.46 32.43
N ALA A 43 -6.11 9.73 32.87
CA ALA A 43 -7.06 9.08 31.96
C ALA A 43 -7.82 10.11 31.10
N ALA A 44 -8.25 11.23 31.70
CA ALA A 44 -8.92 12.31 30.97
C ALA A 44 -8.00 13.05 29.98
N ASP A 45 -6.68 13.11 30.27
CA ASP A 45 -5.69 13.60 29.31
C ASP A 45 -5.57 12.64 28.11
N VAL A 46 -5.45 11.33 28.37
CA VAL A 46 -5.39 10.30 27.31
C VAL A 46 -6.65 10.33 26.44
N GLU A 47 -7.84 10.49 27.01
CA GLU A 47 -9.09 10.61 26.25
C GLU A 47 -9.09 11.85 25.33
N ARG A 48 -8.57 12.99 25.80
CA ARG A 48 -8.45 14.21 25.00
C ARG A 48 -7.44 14.04 23.86
N GLU A 49 -6.31 13.41 24.12
CA GLU A 49 -5.31 13.10 23.08
C GLU A 49 -5.88 12.15 22.02
N ALA A 50 -6.60 11.11 22.45
CA ALA A 50 -7.26 10.17 21.54
C ALA A 50 -8.33 10.86 20.68
N ALA A 51 -9.12 11.78 21.26
CA ALA A 51 -10.10 12.57 20.53
C ALA A 51 -9.44 13.50 19.49
N ALA A 52 -8.33 14.15 19.85
CA ALA A 52 -7.57 14.99 18.93
C ALA A 52 -6.95 14.18 17.78
N ALA A 53 -6.40 13.00 18.08
CA ALA A 53 -5.87 12.08 17.08
C ALA A 53 -6.96 11.59 16.11
N LEU A 54 -8.16 11.29 16.63
CA LEU A 54 -9.31 10.91 15.81
C LEU A 54 -9.75 12.04 14.88
N ALA A 55 -9.81 13.28 15.37
CA ALA A 55 -10.16 14.45 14.57
C ALA A 55 -9.16 14.65 13.42
N SER A 56 -7.85 14.60 13.72
CA SER A 56 -6.80 14.70 12.70
C SER A 56 -6.88 13.57 11.66
N ALA A 57 -7.18 12.34 12.08
CA ALA A 57 -7.36 11.22 11.16
C ALA A 57 -8.57 11.40 10.23
N GLN A 58 -9.67 11.97 10.74
CA GLN A 58 -10.86 12.29 9.93
C GLN A 58 -10.57 13.38 8.89
N GLU A 59 -9.81 14.42 9.26
CA GLU A 59 -9.35 15.46 8.32
C GLU A 59 -8.47 14.86 7.22
N ALA A 60 -7.48 14.05 7.58
CA ALA A 60 -6.63 13.35 6.61
C ALA A 60 -7.43 12.44 5.67
N GLN A 61 -8.46 11.75 6.18
CA GLN A 61 -9.35 10.94 5.33
C GLN A 61 -10.17 11.82 4.37
N ALA A 62 -10.63 12.99 4.81
CA ALA A 62 -11.36 13.93 3.96
C ALA A 62 -10.47 14.47 2.83
N GLU A 63 -9.23 14.84 3.13
CA GLU A 63 -8.24 15.27 2.13
C GLU A 63 -7.94 14.16 1.13
N ALA A 64 -7.73 12.92 1.58
CA ALA A 64 -7.49 11.77 0.71
C ALA A 64 -8.66 11.50 -0.24
N ARG A 65 -9.91 11.68 0.23
CA ARG A 65 -11.11 11.58 -0.61
C ARG A 65 -11.14 12.69 -1.67
N GLN A 66 -10.79 13.92 -1.31
CA GLN A 66 -10.71 15.03 -2.25
C GLN A 66 -9.62 14.80 -3.31
N ALA A 67 -8.44 14.33 -2.91
CA ALA A 67 -7.35 13.99 -3.82
C ALA A 67 -7.76 12.88 -4.82
N SER A 68 -8.46 11.85 -4.34
CA SER A 68 -8.99 10.76 -5.17
C SER A 68 -10.02 11.27 -6.18
N ALA A 69 -10.94 12.13 -5.76
CA ALA A 69 -11.90 12.76 -6.65
C ALA A 69 -11.21 13.63 -7.72
N ALA A 70 -10.20 14.42 -7.33
CA ALA A 70 -9.42 15.23 -8.26
C ALA A 70 -8.64 14.38 -9.29
N PHE A 71 -8.12 13.22 -8.89
CA PHE A 71 -7.51 12.27 -9.81
C PHE A 71 -8.52 11.70 -10.81
N GLN A 72 -9.69 11.26 -10.34
CA GLN A 72 -10.75 10.75 -11.21
C GLN A 72 -11.20 11.80 -12.24
N THR A 73 -11.33 13.07 -11.82
CA THR A 73 -11.65 14.18 -12.74
C THR A 73 -10.57 14.36 -13.81
N ARG A 74 -9.28 14.33 -13.44
CA ARG A 74 -8.17 14.39 -14.41
C ARG A 74 -8.18 13.21 -15.39
N GLN A 75 -8.47 12.00 -14.90
CA GLN A 75 -8.59 10.82 -15.75
C GLN A 75 -9.76 10.94 -16.74
N ALA A 76 -10.90 11.47 -16.29
CA ALA A 76 -12.05 11.73 -17.15
C ALA A 76 -11.76 12.79 -18.22
N ASP A 77 -11.06 13.88 -17.86
CA ASP A 77 -10.61 14.91 -18.80
C ASP A 77 -9.65 14.33 -19.85
N LEU A 78 -8.64 13.58 -19.42
CA LEU A 78 -7.71 12.91 -20.34
C LEU A 78 -8.43 11.96 -21.30
N ARG A 79 -9.42 11.22 -20.81
CA ARG A 79 -10.24 10.34 -21.64
C ARG A 79 -11.03 11.13 -22.68
N SER A 80 -11.68 12.22 -22.28
CA SER A 80 -12.41 13.11 -23.21
C SER A 80 -11.48 13.70 -24.27
N ARG A 81 -10.27 14.15 -23.89
CA ARG A 81 -9.25 14.64 -24.84
C ARG A 81 -8.80 13.57 -25.82
N LEU A 82 -8.59 12.33 -25.36
CA LEU A 82 -8.24 11.21 -26.23
C LEU A 82 -9.37 10.88 -27.21
N GLU A 83 -10.62 10.92 -26.78
CA GLU A 83 -11.78 10.70 -27.64
C GLU A 83 -11.92 11.82 -28.69
N SER A 84 -11.76 13.08 -28.31
CA SER A 84 -11.72 14.22 -29.24
C SER A 84 -10.57 14.14 -30.24
N ALA A 85 -9.36 13.84 -29.78
CA ALA A 85 -8.19 13.70 -30.65
C ALA A 85 -8.35 12.55 -31.67
N ARG A 86 -8.99 11.44 -31.27
CA ARG A 86 -9.33 10.34 -32.18
C ARG A 86 -10.33 10.79 -33.26
N ALA A 87 -11.33 11.58 -32.90
CA ALA A 87 -12.29 12.13 -33.86
C ALA A 87 -11.59 13.05 -34.88
N GLU A 88 -10.72 13.94 -34.41
CA GLU A 88 -9.94 14.85 -35.25
C GLU A 88 -9.05 14.09 -36.26
N ILE A 89 -8.38 13.02 -35.82
CA ILE A 89 -7.57 12.17 -36.72
C ILE A 89 -8.44 11.56 -37.82
N VAL A 90 -9.65 11.09 -37.50
CA VAL A 90 -10.56 10.50 -38.49
C VAL A 90 -11.01 11.55 -39.50
N ASP A 91 -11.30 12.78 -39.06
CA ASP A 91 -11.68 13.88 -39.95
C ASP A 91 -10.53 14.26 -40.90
N LEU A 92 -9.31 14.41 -40.37
CA LEU A 92 -8.12 14.65 -41.19
C LEU A 92 -7.87 13.53 -42.22
N GLN A 93 -8.12 12.26 -41.85
CA GLN A 93 -8.01 11.15 -42.79
C GLN A 93 -9.03 11.25 -43.93
N ARG A 94 -10.27 11.68 -43.65
CA ARG A 94 -11.29 11.90 -44.69
C ARG A 94 -10.90 13.04 -45.63
N GLU A 95 -10.38 14.14 -45.10
CA GLU A 95 -9.89 15.28 -45.90
C GLU A 95 -8.72 14.89 -46.80
N GLN A 96 -7.77 14.09 -46.28
CA GLN A 96 -6.65 13.56 -47.07
C GLN A 96 -7.12 12.61 -48.17
N ALA A 97 -8.10 11.74 -47.88
CA ALA A 97 -8.66 10.83 -48.87
C ALA A 97 -9.37 11.59 -50.00
N ALA A 98 -10.16 12.62 -49.68
CA ALA A 98 -10.80 13.50 -50.66
C ALA A 98 -9.76 14.25 -51.50
N SER A 99 -8.73 14.81 -50.87
CA SER A 99 -7.62 15.49 -51.55
C SER A 99 -6.85 14.56 -52.48
N ARG A 100 -6.64 13.29 -52.09
CA ARG A 100 -5.99 12.27 -52.93
C ARG A 100 -6.85 11.88 -54.12
N ALA A 101 -8.16 11.74 -53.95
CA ALA A 101 -9.10 11.44 -55.03
C ALA A 101 -9.20 12.58 -56.05
N ALA A 102 -9.06 13.83 -55.61
CA ALA A 102 -9.08 15.02 -56.48
C ALA A 102 -7.78 15.24 -57.27
N ARG A 103 -6.66 14.61 -56.88
CA ARG A 103 -5.42 14.71 -57.65
C ARG A 103 -5.58 14.00 -59.00
N PRO A 104 -5.21 14.63 -60.13
CA PRO A 104 -5.26 13.98 -61.42
C PRO A 104 -4.39 12.71 -61.39
N ALA A 105 -4.92 11.62 -61.96
CA ALA A 105 -4.19 10.37 -62.04
C ALA A 105 -2.81 10.60 -62.67
N PRO A 106 -1.72 10.03 -62.11
CA PRO A 106 -0.43 10.10 -62.77
C PRO A 106 -0.58 9.48 -64.17
N ALA A 107 0.08 10.09 -65.15
CA ALA A 107 0.16 9.53 -66.50
C ALA A 107 0.57 8.05 -66.41
N PRO A 108 0.02 7.16 -67.26
CA PRO A 108 0.38 5.75 -67.23
C PRO A 108 1.89 5.63 -67.36
N ALA A 109 2.52 5.05 -66.34
CA ALA A 109 3.93 4.72 -66.40
C ALA A 109 4.16 3.75 -67.57
N PRO A 110 5.31 3.80 -68.26
CA PRO A 110 5.67 2.77 -69.21
C PRO A 110 5.62 1.40 -68.50
N GLU A 111 5.07 0.42 -69.20
CA GLU A 111 4.89 -0.96 -68.73
C GLU A 111 6.20 -1.47 -68.10
N PRO A 112 6.19 -1.94 -66.83
CA PRO A 112 7.40 -2.43 -66.21
C PRO A 112 7.87 -3.69 -66.97
N ALA A 113 9.12 -3.65 -67.44
CA ALA A 113 9.78 -4.84 -68.00
C ALA A 113 9.67 -6.01 -67.01
N PRO A 114 9.55 -7.27 -67.49
CA PRO A 114 9.41 -8.42 -66.61
C PRO A 114 10.64 -8.50 -65.69
N ALA A 115 10.42 -8.27 -64.39
CA ALA A 115 11.42 -8.48 -63.38
C ALA A 115 11.80 -9.98 -63.31
N PRO A 116 13.07 -10.33 -63.07
CA PRO A 116 13.46 -11.71 -62.80
C PRO A 116 12.68 -12.24 -61.59
N PRO A 117 12.41 -13.55 -61.50
CA PRO A 117 11.68 -14.12 -60.37
C PRO A 117 12.44 -13.85 -59.08
N GLU A 118 11.91 -12.96 -58.24
CA GLU A 118 12.40 -12.75 -56.90
C GLU A 118 12.19 -14.04 -56.08
N PRO A 119 13.15 -14.43 -55.21
CA PRO A 119 12.93 -15.53 -54.28
C PRO A 119 11.73 -15.19 -53.40
N ARG A 120 10.74 -16.09 -53.41
CA ARG A 120 9.53 -15.98 -52.58
C ARG A 120 9.94 -15.65 -51.14
N PRO A 121 9.49 -14.53 -50.54
CA PRO A 121 9.62 -14.37 -49.12
C PRO A 121 8.78 -15.47 -48.46
N SER A 122 9.43 -16.34 -47.70
CA SER A 122 8.75 -17.19 -46.75
C SER A 122 8.02 -16.28 -45.79
N VAL A 123 6.69 -16.17 -45.93
CA VAL A 123 5.85 -15.55 -44.91
C VAL A 123 5.87 -16.48 -43.70
N ALA A 124 6.89 -16.32 -42.86
CA ALA A 124 6.74 -16.65 -41.45
C ALA A 124 5.51 -15.84 -40.99
N ALA A 125 4.49 -16.55 -40.50
CA ALA A 125 3.26 -15.95 -40.01
C ALA A 125 3.61 -14.76 -39.11
N ALA A 126 3.17 -13.57 -39.49
CA ALA A 126 3.22 -12.43 -38.60
C ALA A 126 2.46 -12.83 -37.32
N PRO A 127 3.06 -12.68 -36.12
CA PRO A 127 2.28 -12.88 -34.90
C PRO A 127 1.13 -11.89 -34.92
N ALA A 128 -0.08 -12.37 -34.65
CA ALA A 128 -1.25 -11.53 -34.41
C ALA A 128 -0.90 -10.44 -33.38
N PRO A 129 -1.48 -9.23 -33.45
CA PRO A 129 -1.30 -8.25 -32.39
C PRO A 129 -1.72 -8.90 -31.07
N ALA A 130 -0.77 -9.08 -30.16
CA ALA A 130 -1.07 -9.51 -28.82
C ALA A 130 -2.05 -8.48 -28.21
N PRO A 131 -3.07 -8.92 -27.45
CA PRO A 131 -3.91 -7.99 -26.73
C PRO A 131 -3.02 -7.12 -25.84
N ALA A 132 -3.22 -5.80 -25.89
CA ALA A 132 -2.59 -4.90 -24.93
C ALA A 132 -2.91 -5.41 -23.51
N PRO A 133 -1.94 -5.43 -22.58
CA PRO A 133 -2.23 -5.84 -21.21
C PRO A 133 -3.31 -4.90 -20.68
N ALA A 134 -4.41 -5.49 -20.19
CA ALA A 134 -5.38 -4.75 -19.41
C ALA A 134 -4.62 -4.11 -18.24
N ALA A 135 -4.81 -2.80 -18.05
CA ALA A 135 -4.31 -2.15 -16.85
C ALA A 135 -4.82 -2.94 -15.63
N PRO A 136 -3.93 -3.37 -14.71
CA PRO A 136 -4.36 -4.13 -13.56
C PRO A 136 -5.39 -3.29 -12.80
N ALA A 137 -6.51 -3.92 -12.44
CA ALA A 137 -7.47 -3.30 -11.53
C ALA A 137 -6.74 -2.82 -10.27
N PRO A 138 -7.14 -1.70 -9.64
CA PRO A 138 -6.56 -1.27 -8.39
C PRO A 138 -6.72 -2.40 -7.37
N VAL A 139 -5.61 -3.04 -7.03
CA VAL A 139 -5.58 -4.05 -5.99
C VAL A 139 -5.75 -3.31 -4.66
N PRO A 140 -6.65 -3.77 -3.77
CA PRO A 140 -6.73 -3.20 -2.43
C PRO A 140 -5.36 -3.35 -1.78
N VAL A 141 -4.79 -2.23 -1.30
CA VAL A 141 -3.62 -2.27 -0.41
C VAL A 141 -4.05 -3.12 0.79
N SER A 142 -3.51 -4.33 0.84
CA SER A 142 -3.96 -5.32 1.81
C SER A 142 -3.53 -4.89 3.20
N ARG A 143 -4.30 -5.34 4.20
CA ARG A 143 -4.01 -5.15 5.62
C ARG A 143 -2.86 -6.05 6.12
N ARG A 144 -2.04 -6.59 5.19
CA ARG A 144 -0.96 -7.55 5.42
C ARG A 144 0.36 -6.78 5.48
N ASP A 145 1.18 -7.13 6.45
CA ASP A 145 2.42 -6.42 6.73
C ASP A 145 3.55 -6.90 5.81
N TRP A 146 3.47 -6.47 4.55
CA TRP A 146 4.51 -6.73 3.54
C TRP A 146 5.85 -6.07 3.88
N ASP A 147 5.84 -5.02 4.70
CA ASP A 147 7.07 -4.40 5.18
C ASP A 147 7.78 -5.30 6.19
N ALA A 148 7.07 -5.99 7.07
CA ALA A 148 7.67 -7.00 7.95
C ALA A 148 8.29 -8.16 7.16
N VAL A 149 7.66 -8.58 6.06
CA VAL A 149 8.24 -9.59 5.17
C VAL A 149 9.49 -9.05 4.50
N ALA A 150 9.44 -7.86 3.92
CA ALA A 150 10.60 -7.24 3.28
C ALA A 150 11.73 -6.98 4.28
N GLN A 151 11.41 -6.65 5.53
CA GLN A 151 12.39 -6.48 6.60
C GLN A 151 13.13 -7.79 6.89
N CYS A 152 12.41 -8.92 6.89
CA CYS A 152 12.99 -10.24 7.08
C CYS A 152 13.77 -10.73 5.84
N GLU A 153 13.27 -10.47 4.64
CA GLU A 153 13.82 -10.97 3.37
C GLU A 153 15.02 -10.15 2.86
N SER A 154 14.95 -8.82 2.95
CA SER A 154 15.94 -7.90 2.37
C SER A 154 16.47 -6.85 3.33
N GLY A 155 16.08 -6.89 4.61
CA GLY A 155 16.35 -5.81 5.56
C GLY A 155 15.56 -4.53 5.25
N GLY A 156 14.47 -4.64 4.48
CA GLY A 156 13.59 -3.51 4.12
C GLY A 156 14.04 -2.77 2.85
N ASN A 157 15.07 -3.24 2.16
CA ASN A 157 15.53 -2.62 0.92
C ASN A 157 14.75 -3.15 -0.29
N TRP A 158 13.84 -2.34 -0.81
CA TRP A 158 12.98 -2.67 -1.95
C TRP A 158 13.70 -2.70 -3.30
N SER A 159 14.89 -2.10 -3.40
CA SER A 159 15.70 -2.07 -4.61
C SER A 159 16.93 -2.98 -4.51
N ILE A 160 16.93 -3.93 -3.56
CA ILE A 160 18.07 -4.82 -3.36
C ILE A 160 18.30 -5.71 -4.59
N ASN A 161 19.56 -5.82 -4.97
CA ASN A 161 20.03 -6.75 -5.99
C ASN A 161 21.48 -7.11 -5.67
N THR A 162 21.67 -8.21 -4.94
CA THR A 162 23.00 -8.67 -4.50
C THR A 162 23.65 -9.64 -5.48
N GLY A 163 22.98 -9.97 -6.60
CA GLY A 163 23.43 -10.99 -7.54
C GLY A 163 23.17 -12.44 -7.09
N ASN A 164 22.35 -12.65 -6.06
CA ASN A 164 21.98 -13.97 -5.54
C ASN A 164 20.86 -14.69 -6.33
N GLY A 165 20.39 -14.09 -7.44
CA GLY A 165 19.29 -14.62 -8.26
C GLY A 165 17.88 -14.20 -7.81
N TYR A 166 17.78 -13.41 -6.74
CA TYR A 166 16.54 -12.83 -6.24
C TYR A 166 16.61 -11.30 -6.28
N TYR A 167 15.45 -10.68 -6.39
CA TYR A 167 15.34 -9.24 -6.68
C TYR A 167 14.29 -8.58 -5.79
N GLY A 168 14.62 -7.37 -5.34
CA GLY A 168 13.71 -6.47 -4.65
C GLY A 168 13.38 -6.89 -3.21
N GLY A 169 12.48 -6.13 -2.59
CA GLY A 169 12.20 -6.21 -1.15
C GLY A 169 11.67 -7.56 -0.71
N LEU A 170 10.91 -8.23 -1.58
CA LEU A 170 10.28 -9.52 -1.29
C LEU A 170 11.05 -10.71 -1.89
N GLN A 171 12.29 -10.47 -2.36
CA GLN A 171 13.19 -11.49 -2.86
C GLN A 171 12.54 -12.37 -3.95
N PHE A 172 12.01 -11.75 -5.01
CA PHE A 172 11.43 -12.48 -6.13
C PHE A 172 12.50 -13.13 -6.99
N SER A 173 12.29 -14.39 -7.41
CA SER A 173 13.01 -14.94 -8.55
C SER A 173 12.52 -14.30 -9.86
N ALA A 174 13.37 -14.24 -10.88
CA ALA A 174 12.97 -13.72 -12.19
C ALA A 174 11.75 -14.47 -12.78
N GLY A 175 11.73 -15.81 -12.65
CA GLY A 175 10.64 -16.64 -13.15
C GLY A 175 9.31 -16.37 -12.43
N THR A 176 9.34 -16.23 -11.10
CA THR A 176 8.16 -15.88 -10.31
C THR A 176 7.68 -14.47 -10.69
N TRP A 177 8.59 -13.50 -10.76
CA TRP A 177 8.25 -12.13 -11.12
C TRP A 177 7.50 -12.04 -12.46
N THR A 178 8.08 -12.62 -13.51
CA THR A 178 7.48 -12.59 -14.85
C THR A 178 6.21 -13.45 -14.92
N GLY A 179 6.20 -14.63 -14.30
CA GLY A 179 5.06 -15.55 -14.28
C GLY A 179 3.81 -14.97 -13.60
N HIS A 180 3.99 -14.01 -12.68
CA HIS A 180 2.91 -13.30 -11.98
C HIS A 180 2.68 -11.89 -12.51
N GLY A 181 3.08 -11.63 -13.77
CA GLY A 181 2.79 -10.38 -14.49
C GLY A 181 3.60 -9.16 -14.02
N GLY A 182 4.66 -9.36 -13.22
CA GLY A 182 5.55 -8.27 -12.81
C GLY A 182 6.29 -7.61 -13.96
N GLY A 183 6.47 -8.32 -15.09
CA GLY A 183 7.04 -7.79 -16.32
C GLY A 183 6.28 -6.58 -16.91
N ALA A 184 5.01 -6.38 -16.53
CA ALA A 184 4.24 -5.20 -16.92
C ALA A 184 4.66 -3.93 -16.16
N TYR A 185 5.27 -4.07 -14.98
CA TYR A 185 5.79 -2.96 -14.18
C TYR A 185 7.26 -2.70 -14.49
N ALA A 186 8.09 -3.75 -14.41
CA ALA A 186 9.51 -3.66 -14.70
C ALA A 186 10.09 -5.02 -15.14
N PRO A 187 11.23 -5.04 -15.85
CA PRO A 187 11.89 -6.30 -16.24
C PRO A 187 12.28 -7.19 -15.04
N ARG A 188 12.51 -6.60 -13.86
CA ARG A 188 12.85 -7.28 -12.61
C ARG A 188 12.21 -6.55 -11.42
N ALA A 189 12.05 -7.26 -10.30
CA ALA A 189 11.42 -6.71 -9.11
C ALA A 189 12.20 -5.53 -8.49
N ASP A 190 13.54 -5.57 -8.48
CA ASP A 190 14.40 -4.50 -7.93
C ASP A 190 14.25 -3.15 -8.63
N LEU A 191 13.73 -3.17 -9.86
CA LEU A 191 13.47 -1.99 -10.69
C LEU A 191 12.02 -1.49 -10.58
N ALA A 192 11.15 -2.24 -9.91
CA ALA A 192 9.77 -1.86 -9.66
C ALA A 192 9.65 -1.17 -8.31
N THR A 193 8.65 -0.29 -8.19
CA THR A 193 8.31 0.34 -6.91
C THR A 193 7.85 -0.71 -5.89
N ARG A 194 7.90 -0.33 -4.61
CA ARG A 194 7.42 -1.15 -3.51
C ARG A 194 5.98 -1.63 -3.74
N GLU A 195 5.10 -0.72 -4.12
CA GLU A 195 3.66 -0.99 -4.32
C GLU A 195 3.43 -1.97 -5.49
N GLU A 196 4.22 -1.86 -6.56
CA GLU A 196 4.18 -2.80 -7.69
C GLU A 196 4.69 -4.19 -7.30
N GLN A 197 5.74 -4.25 -6.48
CA GLN A 197 6.22 -5.52 -5.94
C GLN A 197 5.18 -6.19 -5.04
N ILE A 198 4.51 -5.44 -4.18
CA ILE A 198 3.39 -5.92 -3.35
C ILE A 198 2.24 -6.41 -4.23
N ALA A 199 1.88 -5.68 -5.29
CA ALA A 199 0.82 -6.09 -6.20
C ALA A 199 1.11 -7.45 -6.89
N VAL A 200 2.38 -7.71 -7.24
CA VAL A 200 2.80 -9.04 -7.74
C VAL A 200 2.77 -10.09 -6.62
N ALA A 201 3.19 -9.72 -5.41
CA ALA A 201 3.22 -10.62 -4.25
C ALA A 201 1.82 -11.13 -3.89
N GLU A 202 0.81 -10.27 -3.95
CA GLU A 202 -0.59 -10.64 -3.76
C GLU A 202 -1.07 -11.68 -4.78
N ARG A 203 -0.63 -11.58 -6.04
CA ARG A 203 -0.95 -12.58 -7.08
C ARG A 203 -0.26 -13.92 -6.82
N VAL A 204 0.99 -13.88 -6.34
CA VAL A 204 1.70 -15.09 -5.89
C VAL A 204 0.98 -15.74 -4.71
N LEU A 205 0.56 -14.97 -3.70
CA LEU A 205 -0.19 -15.50 -2.57
C LEU A 205 -1.53 -16.10 -2.97
N ALA A 206 -2.24 -15.48 -3.91
CA ALA A 206 -3.52 -15.99 -4.40
C ALA A 206 -3.39 -17.35 -5.09
N THR A 207 -2.21 -17.68 -5.63
CA THR A 207 -1.97 -18.92 -6.38
C THR A 207 -1.22 -19.98 -5.58
N GLN A 208 -0.23 -19.58 -4.78
CA GLN A 208 0.68 -20.48 -4.05
C GLN A 208 0.39 -20.52 -2.54
N GLY A 209 -0.44 -19.60 -2.03
CA GLY A 209 -0.70 -19.45 -0.60
C GLY A 209 0.51 -18.93 0.18
N LYS A 210 0.42 -18.97 1.51
CA LYS A 210 1.47 -18.47 2.43
C LYS A 210 2.81 -19.21 2.29
N GLY A 211 2.82 -20.37 1.65
CA GLY A 211 4.03 -21.18 1.42
C GLY A 211 5.06 -20.54 0.50
N ALA A 212 4.72 -19.45 -0.20
CA ALA A 212 5.68 -18.68 -1.00
C ALA A 212 6.71 -17.92 -0.14
N TRP A 213 6.38 -17.60 1.12
CA TRP A 213 7.30 -17.01 2.10
C TRP A 213 7.24 -17.79 3.43
N PRO A 214 7.79 -19.01 3.48
CA PRO A 214 7.56 -19.94 4.59
C PRO A 214 8.19 -19.49 5.91
N THR A 215 9.29 -18.72 5.85
CA THR A 215 10.01 -18.24 7.04
C THR A 215 9.61 -16.82 7.41
N CYS A 216 9.62 -15.91 6.45
CA CYS A 216 9.35 -14.48 6.67
C CYS A 216 7.87 -14.08 6.52
N GLY A 217 7.03 -14.93 5.93
CA GLY A 217 5.59 -14.68 5.72
C GLY A 217 4.67 -15.20 6.82
N ARG A 218 5.19 -15.46 8.02
CA ARG A 218 4.41 -16.00 9.16
C ARG A 218 3.18 -15.15 9.54
N ASN A 219 3.23 -13.85 9.26
CA ASN A 219 2.19 -12.87 9.60
C ASN A 219 1.34 -12.43 8.39
N LEU A 220 1.46 -13.11 7.23
CA LEU A 220 0.67 -12.86 6.02
C LEU A 220 -0.72 -13.51 6.08
#